data_AF-A0A7K1BF32-F1
#
_entry.id   AF-A0A7K1BF32-F1
#
_cell.length_a   1.000
_cell.length_b   1.000
_cell.length_c   1.000
_cell.angle_alpha   90.00
_cell.angle_beta   90.00
_cell.angle_gamma   90.00
#
_symmetry.space_group_name_H-M   'P 1'
#
loop_
_entity.id
_entity.type
_entity.pdbx_description
1 polymer ?
#
loop_
_entity_poly.entity_id
_entity_poly.type
_entity_poly.pdbx_seq_one_letter_code
_entity_poly.pdbx_strand_id
1 'polypeptide(L)'
;MRVRQLLAIYKKGAADPTRGEHKGTRLRMAFREIFGHTKMFNFTVVGFAHWFVMVGFVVLFGTLVTAYGQLINPRFALPIIGHFWVYEYITELIAWATGIGIVTLIGIRQVTRLRNKRSRFYGSGMLKAYYVEFTILLIVFCVVALRGLEGALSEE
;
A
#
# COMPACT_ATOMS: atom_id res chain seq x y z
N MET A 1 -32.67 -31.04 17.00
CA MET A 1 -31.63 -31.37 15.99
C MET A 1 -30.52 -30.32 15.82
N ARG A 2 -30.74 -29.01 16.03
CA ARG A 2 -29.72 -27.96 15.76
C ARG A 2 -28.53 -27.89 16.73
N VAL A 3 -28.68 -28.33 17.99
CA VAL A 3 -27.61 -28.26 19.01
C VAL A 3 -26.42 -29.15 18.65
N ARG A 4 -26.67 -30.37 18.14
CA ARG A 4 -25.59 -31.28 17.71
C ARG A 4 -24.81 -30.73 16.50
N GLN A 5 -25.48 -30.02 15.59
CA GLN A 5 -24.83 -29.34 14.46
C GLN A 5 -23.98 -28.15 14.93
N LEU A 6 -24.48 -27.34 15.87
CA LEU A 6 -23.71 -26.22 16.44
C LEU A 6 -22.47 -26.71 17.20
N LEU A 7 -22.61 -27.77 18.00
CA LEU A 7 -21.46 -28.41 18.68
C LEU A 7 -20.46 -29.01 17.69
N ALA A 8 -20.93 -29.58 16.57
CA ALA A 8 -20.06 -30.09 15.51
C ALA A 8 -19.31 -28.96 14.78
N ILE A 9 -19.94 -27.81 14.54
CA ILE A 9 -19.29 -26.62 13.96
C ILE A 9 -18.26 -26.04 14.94
N TYR A 10 -18.60 -25.96 16.23
CA TYR A 10 -17.69 -25.47 17.26
C TYR A 10 -16.46 -26.37 17.41
N LYS A 11 -16.65 -27.70 17.41
CA LYS A 11 -15.53 -28.67 17.40
C LYS A 11 -14.66 -28.58 16.14
N LYS A 12 -15.22 -28.21 14.98
CA LYS A 12 -14.45 -27.92 13.76
C LYS A 12 -13.63 -26.62 13.86
N GLY A 13 -13.99 -25.72 14.77
CA GLY A 13 -13.23 -24.49 15.07
C GLY A 13 -12.11 -24.68 16.09
N ALA A 14 -11.87 -25.91 16.58
CA ALA A 14 -10.75 -26.20 17.47
C ALA A 14 -9.43 -25.77 16.80
N ALA A 15 -8.55 -25.12 17.57
CA ALA A 15 -7.26 -24.70 17.08
C ALA A 15 -6.49 -25.93 16.59
N ASP A 16 -6.12 -25.94 15.31
CA ASP A 16 -5.26 -26.96 14.73
C ASP A 16 -4.00 -27.12 15.60
N PRO A 17 -3.74 -28.29 16.22
CA PRO A 17 -2.60 -28.51 17.09
C PRO A 17 -1.27 -28.32 16.34
N THR A 18 -1.26 -28.50 15.02
CA THR A 18 -0.08 -28.29 14.16
C THR A 18 0.15 -26.83 13.79
N ARG A 19 -0.75 -25.91 14.19
CA ARG A 19 -0.62 -24.47 13.94
C ARG A 19 0.59 -23.84 14.61
N GLY A 20 1.23 -24.52 15.57
CA GLY A 20 2.49 -24.12 16.20
C GLY A 20 3.75 -24.65 15.51
N GLU A 21 3.62 -25.64 14.62
CA GLU A 21 4.73 -26.35 14.00
C GLU A 21 5.39 -25.51 12.89
N HIS A 22 6.68 -25.75 12.66
CA HIS A 22 7.50 -25.14 11.59
C HIS A 22 7.42 -23.60 11.50
N LYS A 23 7.47 -22.91 12.65
CA LYS A 23 7.39 -21.44 12.75
C LYS A 23 8.34 -20.72 11.79
N GLY A 24 9.60 -21.19 11.68
CA GLY A 24 10.60 -20.59 10.79
C GLY A 24 10.24 -20.68 9.31
N THR A 25 9.81 -21.85 8.83
CA THR A 25 9.38 -22.04 7.44
C THR A 25 8.16 -21.20 7.11
N ARG A 26 7.22 -21.09 8.05
CA ARG A 26 6.00 -20.27 7.89
C ARG A 26 6.31 -18.78 7.90
N LEU A 27 7.22 -18.33 8.75
CA LEU A 27 7.72 -16.95 8.71
C LEU A 27 8.38 -16.65 7.37
N ARG A 28 9.28 -17.52 6.87
CA ARG A 28 9.91 -17.33 5.56
C ARG A 28 8.88 -17.28 4.43
N MET A 29 7.86 -18.14 4.46
CA MET A 29 6.77 -18.10 3.48
C MET A 29 5.95 -16.82 3.59
N ALA A 30 5.61 -16.38 4.82
CA ALA A 30 4.91 -15.13 5.05
C ALA A 30 5.71 -13.93 4.54
N PHE A 31 7.02 -13.85 4.85
CA PHE A 31 7.91 -12.82 4.30
C PHE A 31 7.91 -12.84 2.76
N ARG A 32 8.04 -14.01 2.15
CA ARG A 32 8.05 -14.15 0.69
C ARG A 32 6.72 -13.72 0.07
N GLU A 33 5.59 -14.05 0.71
CA GLU A 33 4.25 -13.70 0.24
C GLU A 33 3.95 -12.21 0.47
N ILE A 34 4.40 -11.62 1.58
CA ILE A 34 4.24 -10.20 1.91
C ILE A 34 5.10 -9.32 1.00
N PHE A 35 6.39 -9.58 0.85
CA PHE A 35 7.25 -8.74 0.00
C PHE A 35 7.07 -9.03 -1.49
N GLY A 36 6.83 -10.30 -1.83
CA GLY A 36 6.68 -10.73 -3.22
C GLY A 36 5.28 -10.52 -3.79
N HIS A 37 4.25 -10.29 -2.96
CA HIS A 37 2.84 -10.18 -3.38
C HIS A 37 2.45 -11.25 -4.42
N THR A 38 3.07 -12.43 -4.34
CA THR A 38 3.14 -13.42 -5.42
C THR A 38 1.76 -13.94 -5.81
N LYS A 39 0.83 -13.98 -4.84
CA LYS A 39 -0.56 -14.36 -5.11
C LYS A 39 -1.34 -13.28 -5.86
N MET A 40 -0.99 -12.00 -5.68
CA MET A 40 -1.67 -10.85 -6.28
C MET A 40 -1.16 -10.54 -7.70
N PHE A 41 0.08 -10.92 -8.03
CA PHE A 41 0.64 -10.84 -9.39
C PHE A 41 -0.10 -11.70 -10.43
N ASN A 42 -0.90 -12.69 -10.01
CA ASN A 42 -1.77 -13.44 -10.91
C ASN A 42 -2.84 -12.57 -11.59
N PHE A 43 -3.22 -11.44 -10.97
CA PHE A 43 -4.07 -10.42 -11.59
C PHE A 43 -3.16 -9.32 -12.14
N THR A 44 -2.45 -9.62 -13.23
CA THR A 44 -1.28 -8.86 -13.75
C THR A 44 -1.37 -7.34 -13.62
N VAL A 45 -2.48 -6.72 -14.05
CA VAL A 45 -2.63 -5.25 -13.98
C VAL A 45 -2.82 -4.74 -12.53
N VAL A 46 -3.72 -5.36 -11.77
CA VAL A 46 -4.03 -4.94 -10.38
C VAL A 46 -2.87 -5.26 -9.44
N GLY A 47 -2.24 -6.42 -9.62
CA GLY A 47 -1.09 -6.87 -8.85
C GLY A 47 0.12 -5.96 -9.05
N PHE A 48 0.42 -5.60 -10.30
CA PHE A 48 1.49 -4.65 -10.62
C PHE A 48 1.20 -3.28 -10.01
N ALA A 49 0.02 -2.70 -10.27
CA ALA A 49 -0.35 -1.39 -9.72
C ALA A 49 -0.31 -1.35 -8.19
N HIS A 50 -0.80 -2.39 -7.52
CA HIS A 50 -0.75 -2.49 -6.06
C HIS A 50 0.68 -2.60 -5.52
N TRP A 51 1.53 -3.37 -6.19
CA TRP A 51 2.92 -3.52 -5.80
C TRP A 51 3.68 -2.19 -5.84
N PHE A 52 3.47 -1.36 -6.89
CA PHE A 52 4.05 -0.01 -6.93
C PHE A 52 3.56 0.88 -5.80
N VAL A 53 2.26 0.84 -5.48
CA VAL A 53 1.71 1.62 -4.38
C VAL A 53 2.31 1.20 -3.03
N MET A 54 2.54 -0.10 -2.82
CA MET A 54 3.19 -0.60 -1.61
C MET A 54 4.65 -0.16 -1.51
N VAL A 55 5.44 -0.35 -2.58
CA VAL A 55 6.85 0.06 -2.63
C VAL A 55 6.97 1.58 -2.45
N GLY A 56 6.10 2.32 -3.15
CA GLY A 56 5.97 3.76 -3.02
C GLY A 56 5.70 4.21 -1.60
N PHE A 57 4.78 3.55 -0.90
CA PHE A 57 4.50 3.90 0.48
C PHE A 57 5.72 3.80 1.39
N VAL A 58 6.53 2.73 1.26
CA VAL A 58 7.75 2.54 2.07
C VAL A 58 8.82 3.58 1.72
N VAL A 59 9.02 3.84 0.43
CA VAL A 59 10.07 4.74 -0.05
C VAL A 59 9.72 6.22 0.20
N LEU A 60 8.48 6.63 -0.08
CA LEU A 60 7.98 7.99 0.12
C LEU A 60 7.74 8.33 1.60
N PHE A 61 7.63 7.33 2.48
CA PHE A 61 7.58 7.58 3.92
C PHE A 61 8.83 8.33 4.41
N GLY A 62 10.01 8.00 3.87
CA GLY A 62 11.26 8.71 4.21
C GLY A 62 11.23 10.19 3.80
N THR A 63 10.62 10.51 2.65
CA THR A 63 10.46 11.90 2.21
C THR A 63 9.46 12.65 3.08
N LEU A 64 8.37 11.99 3.52
CA LEU A 64 7.39 12.58 4.42
C LEU A 64 7.98 12.90 5.80
N VAL A 65 8.80 12.01 6.35
CA VAL A 65 9.52 12.25 7.62
C VAL A 65 10.47 13.43 7.50
N THR A 66 11.15 13.55 6.36
CA THR A 66 12.02 14.70 6.07
C THR A 66 11.22 16.00 6.00
N ALA A 67 10.11 16.01 5.26
CA ALA A 67 9.20 17.15 5.17
C ALA A 67 8.60 17.55 6.53
N TYR A 68 8.29 16.58 7.40
CA TYR A 68 7.84 16.86 8.75
C TYR A 68 8.93 17.53 9.59
N GLY A 69 10.20 17.15 9.41
CA GLY A 69 11.33 17.83 10.04
C GLY A 69 11.55 19.25 9.52
N GLN A 70 11.28 19.50 8.23
CA GLN A 70 11.34 20.84 7.63
C GLN A 70 10.35 21.83 8.26
N LEU A 71 9.25 21.36 8.86
CA LEU A 71 8.31 22.22 9.59
C LEU A 71 8.93 22.86 10.85
N ILE A 72 9.94 22.21 11.45
CA ILE A 72 10.61 22.71 12.67
C ILE A 72 11.91 23.43 12.29
N ASN A 73 12.65 22.92 11.31
CA ASN A 73 13.85 23.56 10.80
C ASN A 73 13.92 23.36 9.28
N PRO A 74 13.83 24.45 8.48
CA PRO A 74 13.83 24.37 7.01
C PRO A 74 15.04 23.65 6.41
N ARG A 75 16.17 23.58 7.14
CA ARG A 75 17.40 22.89 6.70
C ARG A 75 17.50 21.45 7.20
N PHE A 76 16.47 20.93 7.86
CA PHE A 76 16.49 19.57 8.38
C PHE A 76 16.31 18.58 7.24
N ALA A 77 17.41 17.96 6.83
CA ALA A 77 17.42 16.81 5.94
C ALA A 77 17.98 15.59 6.71
N LEU A 78 17.43 14.40 6.45
CA LEU A 78 18.03 13.17 6.96
C LEU A 78 19.44 13.01 6.37
N PRO A 79 20.50 12.84 7.19
CA PRO A 79 21.89 12.95 6.76
C PRO A 79 22.36 11.91 5.72
N ILE A 80 21.58 10.84 5.49
CA ILE A 80 21.88 9.78 4.52
C ILE A 80 21.03 9.92 3.24
N ILE A 81 19.88 10.57 3.35
CA ILE A 81 18.84 10.62 2.30
C ILE A 81 18.83 11.96 1.57
N GLY A 82 19.18 13.06 2.24
CA GLY A 82 19.15 14.42 1.69
C GLY A 82 20.37 14.86 0.87
N HIS A 83 21.34 13.96 0.60
CA HIS A 83 22.56 14.31 -0.14
C HIS A 83 22.89 13.33 -1.27
N PHE A 84 22.03 12.34 -1.52
CA PHE A 84 22.26 11.31 -2.52
C PHE A 84 21.39 11.58 -3.76
N TRP A 85 21.98 12.16 -4.80
CA TRP A 85 21.30 12.45 -6.08
C TRP A 85 20.56 11.23 -6.67
N VAL A 86 21.11 10.03 -6.47
CA VAL A 86 20.48 8.76 -6.90
C VAL A 86 19.17 8.50 -6.14
N TYR A 87 19.13 8.81 -4.84
CA TYR A 87 17.94 8.63 -4.04
C TYR A 87 16.83 9.59 -4.48
N GLU A 88 17.18 10.84 -4.81
CA GLU A 88 16.24 11.85 -5.29
C GLU A 88 15.57 11.45 -6.61
N TYR A 89 16.33 10.93 -7.57
CA TYR A 89 15.79 10.44 -8.84
C TYR A 89 14.92 9.19 -8.68
N ILE A 90 15.37 8.22 -7.86
CA ILE A 90 14.59 6.99 -7.59
C ILE A 90 13.26 7.32 -6.91
N THR A 91 13.28 8.24 -5.94
CA THR A 91 12.07 8.66 -5.23
C THR A 91 11.10 9.42 -6.13
N GLU A 92 11.59 10.21 -7.09
CA GLU A 92 10.75 10.87 -8.09
C GLU A 92 10.07 9.83 -9.01
N LEU A 93 10.85 8.90 -9.56
CA LEU A 93 10.34 7.85 -10.42
C LEU A 93 9.29 6.99 -9.69
N ILE A 94 9.55 6.68 -8.41
CA ILE A 94 8.63 5.93 -7.57
C ILE A 94 7.39 6.75 -7.21
N ALA A 95 7.50 8.07 -7.01
CA ALA A 95 6.35 8.95 -6.79
C ALA A 95 5.41 8.93 -8.00
N TRP A 96 5.96 9.06 -9.21
CA TRP A 96 5.20 8.94 -10.46
C TRP A 96 4.57 7.55 -10.62
N ALA A 97 5.34 6.49 -10.41
CA ALA A 97 4.83 5.12 -10.50
C ALA A 97 3.69 4.84 -9.49
N THR A 98 3.80 5.40 -8.29
CA THR A 98 2.76 5.33 -7.23
C THR A 98 1.51 6.09 -7.64
N GLY A 99 1.67 7.30 -8.20
CA GLY A 99 0.57 8.11 -8.72
C GLY A 99 -0.19 7.42 -9.85
N ILE A 100 0.53 6.86 -10.82
CA ILE A 100 -0.08 6.08 -11.91
C ILE A 100 -0.77 4.83 -11.35
N GLY A 101 -0.14 4.15 -10.38
CA GLY A 101 -0.68 2.97 -9.71
C GLY A 101 -2.02 3.24 -9.01
N ILE A 102 -2.12 4.32 -8.21
CA ILE A 102 -3.35 4.64 -7.48
C ILE A 102 -4.48 5.06 -8.44
N VAL A 103 -4.18 5.86 -9.46
CA VAL A 103 -5.16 6.25 -10.49
C VAL A 103 -5.69 5.02 -11.23
N THR A 104 -4.81 4.08 -11.58
CA THR A 104 -5.18 2.81 -12.22
C THR A 104 -6.10 1.98 -11.33
N LEU A 105 -5.78 1.84 -10.03
CA LEU A 105 -6.60 1.08 -9.09
C LEU A 105 -7.97 1.71 -8.85
N ILE A 106 -8.04 3.05 -8.76
CA ILE A 106 -9.31 3.79 -8.67
C ILE A 106 -10.14 3.53 -9.93
N GLY A 107 -9.54 3.64 -11.11
CA GLY A 107 -10.19 3.39 -12.40
C GLY A 107 -10.78 1.97 -12.50
N ILE A 108 -9.99 0.94 -12.19
CA ILE A 108 -10.43 -0.46 -12.20
C ILE A 108 -11.60 -0.68 -11.24
N ARG A 109 -11.57 -0.06 -10.05
CA ARG A 109 -12.67 -0.13 -9.08
C ARG A 109 -13.95 0.50 -9.63
N GLN A 110 -13.87 1.69 -10.23
CA GLN A 110 -15.05 2.35 -10.82
C GLN A 110 -15.65 1.52 -11.96
N VAL A 111 -14.82 0.99 -12.87
CA VAL A 111 -15.29 0.14 -13.97
C VAL A 111 -15.94 -1.14 -13.45
N THR A 112 -15.33 -1.80 -12.46
CA THR A 112 -15.87 -3.02 -11.85
C THR A 112 -17.20 -2.76 -11.14
N ARG A 113 -17.34 -1.61 -10.47
CA ARG A 113 -18.58 -1.18 -9.81
C ARG A 113 -19.72 -0.98 -10.81
N LEU A 114 -19.45 -0.33 -11.94
CA LEU A 114 -20.45 -0.05 -12.96
C LEU A 114 -20.89 -1.33 -13.70
N ARG A 115 -19.96 -2.24 -13.97
CA ARG A 115 -20.22 -3.45 -14.77
C ARG A 115 -20.84 -4.61 -13.98
N ASN A 116 -20.67 -4.64 -12.65
CA ASN A 116 -21.05 -5.82 -11.85
C ASN A 116 -21.94 -5.45 -10.66
N LYS A 117 -23.26 -5.30 -10.91
CA LYS A 117 -24.28 -4.98 -9.90
C LYS A 117 -24.66 -6.16 -8.97
N ARG A 118 -24.14 -7.37 -9.19
CA ARG A 118 -24.34 -8.55 -8.34
C ARG A 118 -23.03 -9.00 -7.71
N SER A 119 -22.46 -8.18 -6.84
CA SER A 119 -21.23 -8.54 -6.12
C SER A 119 -21.55 -9.03 -4.71
N ARG A 120 -20.90 -10.13 -4.30
CA ARG A 120 -20.90 -10.75 -2.95
C ARG A 120 -20.49 -9.81 -1.79
N PHE A 121 -20.17 -8.56 -2.11
CA PHE A 121 -19.74 -7.51 -1.19
C PHE A 121 -20.73 -6.34 -1.11
N TYR A 122 -21.98 -6.51 -1.57
CA TYR A 122 -23.07 -5.57 -1.28
C TYR A 122 -23.23 -5.46 0.25
N GLY A 123 -22.66 -4.40 0.86
CA GLY A 123 -22.62 -4.20 2.32
C GLY A 123 -21.23 -4.28 2.98
N SER A 124 -20.17 -4.64 2.25
CA SER A 124 -18.79 -4.51 2.76
C SER A 124 -18.39 -3.04 2.81
N GLY A 125 -17.59 -2.62 3.81
CA GLY A 125 -17.27 -1.23 4.13
C GLY A 125 -16.60 -0.44 2.99
N MET A 126 -17.39 -0.03 1.99
CA MET A 126 -16.94 0.74 0.84
C MET A 126 -16.34 2.09 1.27
N LEU A 127 -16.89 2.70 2.33
CA LEU A 127 -16.33 3.90 2.94
C LEU A 127 -14.86 3.74 3.34
N LYS A 128 -14.46 2.55 3.84
CA LYS A 128 -13.07 2.28 4.21
C LYS A 128 -12.17 2.22 2.97
N ALA A 129 -12.67 1.68 1.86
CA ALA A 129 -11.91 1.65 0.61
C ALA A 129 -11.71 3.06 0.04
N TYR A 130 -12.77 3.87 -0.02
CA TYR A 130 -12.68 5.26 -0.49
C TYR A 130 -11.79 6.12 0.40
N TYR A 131 -11.84 5.91 1.73
CA TYR A 131 -10.94 6.59 2.65
C TYR A 131 -9.47 6.31 2.32
N VAL A 132 -9.11 5.03 2.17
CA VAL A 132 -7.73 4.65 1.86
C VAL A 132 -7.31 5.14 0.46
N GLU A 133 -8.18 5.04 -0.55
CA GLU A 133 -7.88 5.57 -1.88
C GLU A 133 -7.62 7.09 -1.86
N PHE A 134 -8.46 7.84 -1.15
CA PHE A 134 -8.33 9.28 -1.03
C PHE A 134 -7.05 9.67 -0.27
N THR A 135 -6.75 8.98 0.84
CA THR A 135 -5.52 9.23 1.60
C THR A 135 -4.27 9.00 0.76
N ILE A 136 -4.21 7.92 -0.02
CA ILE A 136 -3.04 7.64 -0.87
C ILE A 136 -2.91 8.71 -1.97
N LEU A 137 -4.01 9.10 -2.61
CA LEU A 137 -4.01 10.16 -3.61
C LEU A 137 -3.52 11.49 -3.01
N LEU A 138 -4.02 11.85 -1.83
CA LEU A 138 -3.62 13.06 -1.11
C LEU A 138 -2.13 13.04 -0.75
N ILE A 139 -1.60 11.91 -0.29
CA ILE A 139 -0.16 11.77 0.01
C ILE A 139 0.67 11.97 -1.26
N VAL A 140 0.30 11.32 -2.38
CA VAL A 140 1.00 11.50 -3.66
C VAL A 140 0.96 12.96 -4.11
N PHE A 141 -0.20 13.61 -3.99
CA PHE A 141 -0.35 15.02 -4.32
C PHE A 141 0.56 15.92 -3.47
N CYS A 142 0.58 15.73 -2.15
CA CYS A 142 1.44 16.48 -1.25
C CYS A 142 2.93 16.27 -1.56
N VAL A 143 3.35 15.04 -1.85
CA VAL A 143 4.75 14.73 -2.22
C VAL A 143 5.14 15.42 -3.52
N VAL A 144 4.31 15.33 -4.55
CA VAL A 144 4.57 15.99 -5.84
C VAL A 144 4.59 17.50 -5.70
N ALA A 145 3.68 18.09 -4.91
CA ALA A 145 3.64 19.52 -4.66
C ALA A 145 4.89 20.02 -3.91
N LEU A 146 5.30 19.33 -2.83
CA LEU A 146 6.51 19.68 -2.07
C LEU A 146 7.76 19.62 -2.95
N ARG A 147 7.88 18.60 -3.80
CA ARG A 147 8.99 18.50 -4.75
C ARG A 147 8.97 19.57 -5.83
N GLY A 148 7.79 19.90 -6.35
CA GLY A 148 7.64 21.01 -7.29
C GLY A 148 8.11 22.33 -6.69
N LEU A 149 7.83 22.56 -5.40
CA LEU A 149 8.30 23.76 -4.69
C LEU A 149 9.81 23.71 -4.37
N GLU A 150 10.36 22.57 -3.95
CA GLU A 150 11.80 22.41 -3.72
C GLU A 150 12.60 22.59 -5.02
N GLY A 151 12.11 22.04 -6.14
CA GLY A 151 12.72 22.25 -7.46
C GLY A 151 12.71 23.71 -7.90
N ALA A 152 11.59 24.42 -7.69
CA ALA A 152 11.49 25.84 -8.03
C ALA A 152 12.39 26.75 -7.17
N LEU A 153 12.63 26.39 -5.91
CA LEU A 153 13.55 27.12 -5.01
C LEU A 153 15.02 26.80 -5.25
N SER A 154 15.34 25.72 -5.98
CA SER A 154 16.71 25.34 -6.32
C SER A 154 17.24 26.01 -7.60
N GLU A 155 16.36 26.66 -8.38
CA GLU A 155 16.71 27.41 -9.59
C GLU A 155 16.98 28.92 -9.33
N GLU A 156 16.96 29.37 -8.07
CA GLU A 156 17.48 30.68 -7.62
C GLU A 156 18.87 30.56 -6.98
#